data_AF-A0A2P8Q6I5-F1
#
_entry.id   AF-A0A2P8Q6I5-F1
#
_cell.length_a   1.000
_cell.length_b   1.000
_cell.length_c   1.000
_cell.angle_alpha   90.00
_cell.angle_beta   90.00
_cell.angle_gamma   90.00
#
_symmetry.space_group_name_H-M   'P 1'
#
loop_
_entity.id
_entity.type
_entity.pdbx_description
1 polymer ?
#
loop_
_entity_poly.entity_id
_entity_poly.type
_entity_poly.pdbx_seq_one_letter_code
_entity_poly.pdbx_strand_id
1 'polypeptide(L)'
;MNLFLGLGIAGVVLLLLTLVFDGVLEGLFGGASFLDGLFDGLLSLPVIAGFVSMLGFGGALVLGTTGLGAGAATAVGIGAGAAAGGLTWRFSRALMRDEPSATPRGADLVGTSGSVVTAIPVGGYGEVLVHLAGQPLKLAAKSPEAVARGTEIWVEESLSPTSVAVRAIQR
;
A
#
# COMPACT_ATOMS: atom_id res chain seq x y z
N MET A 1 23.44 11.73 32.61
CA MET A 1 22.16 11.00 32.74
C MET A 1 20.99 11.84 32.26
N ASN A 2 20.75 13.00 32.87
CA ASN A 2 19.54 13.82 32.62
C ASN A 2 19.38 14.26 31.17
N LEU A 3 20.48 14.61 30.48
CA LEU A 3 20.43 14.99 29.05
C LEU A 3 19.92 13.85 28.17
N PHE A 4 20.45 12.63 28.36
CA PHE A 4 20.04 11.44 27.62
C PHE A 4 18.57 11.09 27.88
N LEU A 5 18.16 11.12 29.15
CA LEU A 5 16.76 10.86 29.51
C LEU A 5 15.82 11.94 28.95
N GLY A 6 16.26 13.20 28.94
CA GLY A 6 15.54 14.31 28.31
C GLY A 6 15.35 14.10 26.81
N LEU A 7 16.39 13.67 26.09
CA LEU A 7 16.27 13.30 24.66
C LEU A 7 15.29 12.13 24.48
N GLY A 8 15.38 11.10 25.32
CA GLY A 8 14.50 9.93 25.26
C GLY A 8 13.03 10.33 25.36
N ILE A 9 12.70 11.10 26.41
CA ILE A 9 11.35 11.61 26.65
C ILE A 9 10.91 12.56 25.54
N ALA A 10 11.77 13.48 25.08
CA ALA A 10 11.44 14.40 24.00
C ALA A 10 11.10 13.66 22.70
N GLY A 11 11.84 12.58 22.38
CA GLY A 11 11.53 11.71 21.25
C GLY A 11 10.17 11.02 21.38
N VAL A 12 9.81 10.52 22.56
CA VAL A 12 8.50 9.91 22.83
C VAL A 12 7.37 10.95 22.73
N VAL A 13 7.54 12.12 23.33
CA VAL A 13 6.56 13.21 23.23
C VAL A 13 6.37 13.62 21.78
N LEU A 14 7.45 13.75 21.01
CA LEU A 14 7.36 14.03 19.58
C LEU A 14 6.58 12.93 18.85
N LEU A 15 6.85 11.64 19.13
CA LEU A 15 6.12 10.50 18.57
C LEU A 15 4.62 10.54 18.91
N LEU A 16 4.27 10.90 20.14
CA LEU A 16 2.87 11.05 20.56
C LEU A 16 2.20 12.22 19.83
N LEU A 17 2.90 13.35 19.69
CA LEU A 17 2.38 14.50 18.96
C LEU A 17 2.19 14.17 17.47
N THR A 18 3.13 13.47 16.84
CA THR A 18 2.98 13.05 15.44
C THR A 18 1.79 12.13 15.28
N LEU A 19 1.60 11.18 16.21
CA LEU A 19 0.49 10.23 16.15
C LEU A 19 -0.87 10.91 16.35
N VAL A 20 -0.97 11.83 17.31
CA VAL A 20 -2.24 12.51 17.66
C VAL A 20 -2.62 13.56 16.62
N PHE A 21 -1.63 14.29 16.11
CA PHE A 21 -1.87 15.43 15.22
C PHE A 21 -1.59 15.12 13.76
N ASP A 22 -1.38 13.87 13.36
CA ASP A 22 -0.95 13.46 12.01
C ASP A 22 -1.71 14.21 10.90
N GLY A 23 -3.04 14.13 10.89
CA GLY A 23 -3.88 14.81 9.89
C GLY A 23 -3.90 16.35 9.99
N VAL A 24 -3.70 16.92 11.18
CA VAL A 24 -3.58 18.38 11.36
C VAL A 24 -2.21 18.87 10.89
N LEU A 25 -1.16 18.11 11.18
CA LEU A 25 0.20 18.38 10.72
C LEU A 25 0.26 18.30 9.20
N GLU A 26 -0.34 17.28 8.59
CA GLU A 26 -0.42 17.13 7.14
C GLU A 26 -1.15 18.31 6.48
N GLY A 27 -2.27 18.75 7.07
CA GLY A 27 -3.05 19.89 6.57
C GLY A 27 -2.41 21.27 6.80
N LEU A 28 -1.76 21.50 7.95
CA LEU A 28 -1.15 22.79 8.32
C LEU A 28 0.21 23.00 7.64
N PHE A 29 0.99 21.92 7.49
CA PHE A 29 2.29 21.94 6.82
C PHE A 29 2.19 21.66 5.31
N GLY A 30 0.97 21.59 4.75
CA GLY A 30 0.73 21.49 3.31
C GLY A 30 1.35 20.26 2.66
N GLY A 31 1.30 19.13 3.37
CA GLY A 31 2.16 17.98 3.10
C GLY A 31 3.61 18.31 3.42
N ALA A 32 4.17 17.72 4.47
CA ALA A 32 5.62 17.66 4.66
C ALA A 32 6.28 16.74 3.60
N SER A 33 5.85 16.83 2.34
CA SER A 33 6.38 16.16 1.15
C SER A 33 7.87 16.39 0.97
N PHE A 34 8.43 17.47 1.54
CA PHE A 34 9.87 17.69 1.57
C PHE A 34 10.64 16.81 2.58
N LEU A 35 10.04 16.31 3.66
CA LEU A 35 10.70 15.41 4.62
C LEU A 35 10.23 13.96 4.48
N ASP A 36 8.93 13.74 4.22
CA ASP A 36 8.39 12.40 3.94
C ASP A 36 8.78 11.90 2.54
N GLY A 37 8.83 12.79 1.54
CA GLY A 37 9.28 12.43 0.19
C GLY A 37 10.81 12.39 0.03
N LEU A 38 11.56 13.03 0.93
CA LEU A 38 13.03 13.07 0.86
C LEU A 38 13.63 11.79 1.43
N PHE A 39 14.42 11.11 0.61
CA PHE A 39 14.95 9.77 0.90
C PHE A 39 13.88 8.69 1.17
N ASP A 40 12.72 8.74 0.50
CA ASP A 40 11.71 7.67 0.54
C ASP A 40 11.21 7.38 1.99
N GLY A 41 10.87 8.44 2.74
CA GLY A 41 10.39 8.36 4.13
C GLY A 41 11.47 8.22 5.22
N LEU A 42 12.76 8.24 4.87
CA LEU A 42 13.86 8.07 5.83
C LEU A 42 14.00 9.25 6.80
N LEU A 43 13.49 10.43 6.44
CA LEU A 43 13.45 11.63 7.29
C LEU A 43 12.03 11.95 7.79
N SER A 44 11.14 10.98 7.77
CA SER A 44 9.80 11.14 8.34
C SER A 44 9.86 11.46 9.84
N LEU A 45 8.89 12.24 10.32
CA LEU A 45 8.81 12.63 11.73
C LEU A 45 8.82 11.43 12.69
N PRO A 46 8.14 10.30 12.42
CA PRO A 46 8.20 9.10 13.26
C PRO A 46 9.59 8.45 13.29
N VAL A 47 10.33 8.44 12.17
CA VAL A 47 11.69 7.89 12.11
C VAL A 47 12.65 8.73 12.96
N ILE A 48 12.57 10.05 12.84
CA ILE A 48 13.37 11.00 13.63
C ILE A 48 13.03 10.86 15.13
N ALA A 49 11.75 10.84 15.46
CA ALA A 49 11.29 10.69 16.85
C ALA A 49 11.73 9.34 17.45
N GLY A 50 11.64 8.25 16.70
CA GLY A 50 12.14 6.93 17.09
C GLY A 50 13.66 6.92 17.31
N PHE A 51 14.43 7.54 16.40
CA PHE A 51 15.88 7.69 16.53
C PHE A 51 16.26 8.46 17.79
N VAL A 52 15.67 9.64 18.01
CA VAL A 52 15.96 10.52 19.16
C VAL A 52 15.58 9.83 20.47
N SER A 53 14.45 9.14 20.51
CA SER A 53 14.00 8.36 21.66
C SER A 53 15.01 7.26 22.01
N MET A 54 15.41 6.44 21.04
CA MET A 54 16.32 5.31 21.27
C MET A 54 17.78 5.75 21.51
N LEU A 55 18.20 6.88 20.94
CA LEU A 55 19.47 7.52 21.30
C LEU A 55 19.47 7.97 22.77
N GLY A 56 18.41 8.64 23.18
CA GLY A 56 18.25 9.11 24.56
C GLY A 56 18.18 7.98 25.56
N PHE A 57 17.26 7.03 25.40
CA PHE A 57 17.12 5.90 26.32
C PHE A 57 18.31 4.94 26.26
N GLY A 58 18.83 4.62 25.07
CA GLY A 58 20.01 3.77 24.92
C GLY A 58 21.26 4.37 25.58
N GLY A 59 21.49 5.67 25.38
CA GLY A 59 22.59 6.38 26.05
C GLY A 59 22.38 6.50 27.56
N ALA A 60 21.15 6.72 28.03
CA ALA A 60 20.85 6.77 29.46
C ALA A 60 21.09 5.41 30.14
N LEU A 61 20.68 4.31 29.49
CA LEU A 61 20.89 2.95 29.98
C LEU A 61 22.38 2.63 30.11
N VAL A 62 23.18 2.87 29.08
CA VAL A 62 24.63 2.60 29.12
C VAL A 62 25.31 3.44 30.19
N LEU A 63 25.05 4.75 30.21
CA LEU A 63 25.65 5.65 31.19
C LEU A 63 25.26 5.29 32.63
N GLY A 64 24.04 4.80 32.85
CA GLY A 64 23.53 4.46 34.18
C GLY A 64 23.86 3.06 34.68
N THR A 65 24.18 2.11 33.81
CA THR A 65 24.37 0.70 34.19
C THR A 65 25.80 0.20 34.04
N THR A 66 26.58 0.76 33.12
CA THR A 66 27.90 0.21 32.77
C THR A 66 29.07 1.02 33.35
N GLY A 67 28.80 2.20 33.92
CA GLY A 67 29.84 3.14 34.36
C GLY A 67 30.72 3.68 33.22
N LEU A 68 30.42 3.32 31.97
CA LEU A 68 31.12 3.82 30.80
C LEU A 68 30.81 5.32 30.62
N GLY A 69 31.85 6.11 30.32
CA GLY A 69 31.73 7.56 30.19
C GLY A 69 30.78 7.98 29.06
N ALA A 70 30.44 9.27 29.04
CA ALA A 70 29.46 9.84 28.11
C ALA A 70 29.75 9.53 26.63
N GLY A 71 31.02 9.41 26.23
CA GLY A 71 31.38 9.05 24.85
C GLY A 71 30.88 7.66 24.42
N ALA A 72 31.07 6.64 25.26
CA ALA A 72 30.60 5.29 24.99
C ALA A 72 29.06 5.21 25.01
N ALA A 73 28.43 5.92 25.95
CA ALA A 73 26.98 6.04 26.02
C ALA A 73 26.39 6.68 24.75
N THR A 74 27.00 7.75 24.23
CA THR A 74 26.58 8.37 22.97
C THR A 74 26.75 7.41 21.80
N ALA A 75 27.87 6.69 21.71
CA ALA A 75 28.12 5.76 20.61
C ALA A 75 27.07 4.63 20.56
N VAL A 76 26.76 4.03 21.71
CA VAL A 76 25.72 3.00 21.80
C VAL A 76 24.33 3.59 21.55
N GLY A 77 24.05 4.79 22.06
CA GLY A 77 22.81 5.51 21.78
C GLY A 77 22.60 5.76 20.28
N ILE A 78 23.63 6.22 19.57
CA ILE A 78 23.57 6.40 18.11
C ILE A 78 23.30 5.06 17.41
N GLY A 79 23.96 3.98 17.82
CA GLY A 79 23.72 2.64 17.27
C GLY A 79 22.28 2.17 17.48
N ALA A 80 21.74 2.33 18.70
CA ALA A 80 20.37 1.99 19.04
C ALA A 80 19.35 2.86 18.28
N GLY A 81 19.61 4.17 18.19
CA GLY A 81 18.81 5.12 17.42
C GLY A 81 18.77 4.77 15.94
N ALA A 82 19.93 4.48 15.32
CA ALA A 82 20.01 4.11 13.92
C ALA A 82 19.28 2.80 13.62
N ALA A 83 19.38 1.81 14.51
CA ALA A 83 18.64 0.55 14.40
C ALA A 83 17.12 0.78 14.46
N ALA A 84 16.65 1.57 15.43
CA ALA A 84 15.24 1.88 15.59
C ALA A 84 14.68 2.72 14.42
N GLY A 85 15.37 3.78 14.04
CA GLY A 85 14.99 4.61 12.89
C GLY A 85 14.98 3.83 11.59
N GLY A 86 16.01 2.99 11.35
CA GLY A 86 16.07 2.12 10.19
C GLY A 86 14.95 1.08 10.15
N LEU A 87 14.54 0.55 11.31
CA LEU A 87 13.42 -0.38 11.43
C LEU A 87 12.09 0.30 11.11
N THR A 88 11.84 1.47 11.70
CA THR A 88 10.65 2.29 11.41
C THR A 88 10.56 2.64 9.93
N TRP A 89 11.67 3.05 9.32
CA TRP A 89 11.73 3.34 7.88
C TRP A 89 11.41 2.10 7.03
N ARG A 90 12.01 0.94 7.34
CA ARG A 90 11.72 -0.30 6.61
C ARG A 90 10.26 -0.71 6.74
N PHE A 91 9.66 -0.58 7.91
CA PHE A 91 8.24 -0.88 8.11
C PHE A 91 7.35 0.05 7.31
N SER A 92 7.59 1.37 7.40
CA SER A 92 6.84 2.36 6.62
C SER A 92 6.92 2.05 5.13
N ARG A 93 8.13 1.79 4.62
CA ARG A 93 8.34 1.45 3.23
C ARG A 93 7.67 0.14 2.82
N ALA A 94 7.68 -0.88 3.69
CA ALA A 94 7.02 -2.15 3.41
C ALA A 94 5.49 -1.99 3.33
N LEU A 95 4.91 -1.16 4.19
CA LEU A 95 3.47 -0.89 4.22
C LEU A 95 3.02 -0.01 3.05
N MET A 96 3.85 0.95 2.64
CA MET A 96 3.55 1.86 1.52
C MET A 96 3.80 1.23 0.14
N ARG A 97 4.36 0.01 0.10
CA ARG A 97 4.69 -0.67 -1.16
C ARG A 97 3.45 -1.35 -1.73
N ASP A 98 2.50 -0.55 -2.17
CA ASP A 98 1.47 -1.00 -3.09
C ASP A 98 2.06 -1.02 -4.50
N GLU A 99 2.48 -2.20 -4.97
CA GLU A 99 2.64 -2.40 -6.41
C GLU A 99 1.23 -2.43 -7.01
N PRO A 100 0.83 -1.45 -7.84
CA PRO A 100 -0.44 -1.56 -8.53
C PRO A 100 -0.35 -2.78 -9.43
N SER A 101 -1.19 -3.79 -9.17
CA SER A 101 -1.42 -4.84 -10.15
C SER A 101 -1.78 -4.16 -11.48
N ALA A 102 -1.20 -4.64 -12.59
CA ALA A 102 -1.42 -4.04 -13.90
C ALA A 102 -2.91 -3.73 -14.11
N THR A 103 -3.23 -2.48 -14.46
CA THR A 103 -4.61 -2.04 -14.65
C THR A 103 -5.29 -2.99 -15.65
N PRO A 104 -6.40 -3.65 -15.27
CA PRO A 104 -7.06 -4.62 -16.14
C PRO A 104 -7.41 -3.98 -17.48
N ARG A 105 -6.93 -4.58 -18.58
CA ARG A 105 -7.18 -4.13 -19.96
C ARG A 105 -8.21 -5.02 -20.63
N GLY A 106 -8.85 -4.51 -21.69
CA GLY A 106 -9.78 -5.32 -22.50
C GLY A 106 -9.13 -6.58 -23.05
N ALA A 107 -7.82 -6.56 -23.35
CA ALA A 107 -7.07 -7.74 -23.77
C ALA A 107 -7.03 -8.84 -22.70
N ASP A 108 -7.07 -8.48 -21.41
CA ASP A 108 -7.03 -9.42 -20.29
C ASP A 108 -8.39 -10.13 -20.11
N LEU A 109 -9.44 -9.65 -20.77
CA LEU A 109 -10.74 -10.34 -20.82
C LEU A 109 -10.71 -11.56 -21.75
N VAL A 110 -9.82 -11.60 -22.73
CA VAL A 110 -9.75 -12.70 -23.70
C VAL A 110 -9.35 -14.00 -22.99
N GLY A 111 -10.15 -15.05 -23.19
CA GLY A 111 -9.96 -16.34 -22.51
C GLY A 111 -10.60 -16.43 -21.13
N THR A 112 -11.18 -15.34 -20.60
CA THR A 112 -11.98 -15.42 -19.37
C THR A 112 -13.32 -16.10 -19.63
N SER A 113 -13.80 -16.83 -18.63
CA SER A 113 -15.13 -17.42 -18.65
C SER A 113 -16.13 -16.55 -17.90
N GLY A 114 -17.38 -16.65 -18.30
CA GLY A 114 -18.46 -15.90 -17.71
C GLY A 114 -19.81 -16.56 -17.94
N SER A 115 -20.87 -15.85 -17.57
CA SER A 115 -22.24 -16.32 -17.78
C SER A 115 -23.10 -15.23 -18.42
N VAL A 116 -24.04 -15.66 -19.25
CA VAL A 116 -24.99 -14.74 -19.90
C VAL A 116 -26.05 -14.28 -18.90
N VAL A 117 -26.15 -12.98 -18.68
CA VAL A 117 -27.17 -12.35 -17.82
C VAL A 117 -28.42 -12.03 -18.62
N THR A 118 -28.24 -11.50 -19.82
CA THR A 118 -29.29 -11.12 -20.77
C THR A 118 -29.03 -11.86 -22.07
N ALA A 119 -30.02 -12.62 -22.54
CA ALA A 119 -29.89 -13.48 -23.72
C ALA A 119 -29.34 -12.71 -24.93
N ILE A 120 -28.45 -13.35 -25.69
CA ILE A 120 -27.76 -12.75 -26.83
C ILE A 120 -28.47 -13.22 -28.11
N PRO A 121 -29.19 -12.34 -28.83
CA PRO A 121 -29.81 -12.69 -30.10
C PRO A 121 -28.77 -12.73 -31.24
N VAL A 122 -29.05 -13.49 -32.30
CA VAL A 122 -28.21 -13.53 -33.50
C VAL A 122 -28.07 -12.12 -34.09
N GLY A 123 -26.83 -11.64 -34.20
CA GLY A 123 -26.53 -10.32 -34.78
C GLY A 123 -26.82 -9.12 -33.87
N GLY A 124 -27.32 -9.32 -32.64
CA GLY A 124 -27.57 -8.26 -31.67
C GLY A 124 -26.66 -8.35 -30.43
N TYR A 125 -26.94 -7.49 -29.45
CA TYR A 125 -26.23 -7.45 -28.18
C TYR A 125 -27.07 -8.07 -27.07
N GLY A 126 -26.43 -8.88 -26.24
CA GLY A 126 -26.91 -9.22 -24.90
C GLY A 126 -25.93 -8.71 -23.84
N GLU A 127 -26.01 -9.28 -22.64
CA GLU A 127 -25.13 -8.89 -21.53
C GLU A 127 -24.55 -10.14 -20.87
N VAL A 128 -23.26 -10.08 -20.54
CA VAL A 128 -22.54 -11.14 -19.84
C VAL A 128 -21.93 -10.62 -18.56
N LEU A 129 -21.76 -11.52 -17.60
CA LEU A 129 -21.01 -11.31 -16.38
C LEU A 129 -19.72 -12.14 -16.47
N VAL A 130 -18.59 -11.46 -16.56
CA VAL A 130 -17.24 -12.04 -16.58
C VAL A 130 -16.49 -11.65 -15.32
N HIS A 131 -15.55 -12.49 -14.89
CA HIS A 131 -14.73 -12.21 -13.72
C HIS A 131 -13.29 -11.97 -14.14
N LEU A 132 -12.77 -10.77 -13.88
CA LEU A 132 -11.38 -10.41 -14.16
C LEU A 132 -10.69 -10.08 -12.83
N ALA A 133 -9.64 -10.83 -12.50
CA ALA A 133 -8.94 -10.71 -11.21
C ALA A 133 -9.89 -10.75 -9.98
N GLY A 134 -10.96 -11.55 -10.05
CA GLY A 134 -11.96 -11.68 -8.99
C GLY A 134 -13.03 -10.57 -8.95
N GLN A 135 -12.95 -9.56 -9.82
CA GLN A 135 -13.96 -8.52 -9.94
C GLN A 135 -15.03 -8.89 -11.00
N PRO A 136 -16.33 -8.87 -10.65
CA PRO A 136 -17.39 -9.10 -11.63
C PRO A 136 -17.57 -7.88 -12.54
N LEU A 137 -17.37 -8.06 -13.85
CA LEU A 137 -17.62 -7.07 -14.89
C LEU A 137 -18.85 -7.44 -15.70
N LYS A 138 -19.80 -6.50 -15.79
CA LYS A 138 -20.96 -6.61 -16.67
C LYS A 138 -20.64 -5.94 -18.00
N LEU A 139 -20.62 -6.70 -19.08
CA LEU A 139 -20.25 -6.22 -20.41
C LEU A 139 -21.35 -6.53 -21.42
N ALA A 140 -21.44 -5.71 -22.46
CA ALA A 140 -22.22 -6.04 -23.64
C ALA A 140 -21.55 -7.22 -24.36
N ALA A 141 -22.35 -8.15 -24.87
CA ALA A 141 -21.82 -9.34 -25.52
C ALA A 141 -22.46 -9.55 -26.89
N LYS A 142 -21.64 -9.96 -27.85
CA LYS A 142 -22.08 -10.37 -29.18
C LYS A 142 -21.64 -11.80 -29.45
N SER A 143 -22.53 -12.58 -30.07
CA SER A 143 -22.28 -13.97 -30.45
C SER A 143 -22.80 -14.21 -31.87
N PRO A 144 -22.14 -15.06 -32.69
CA PRO A 144 -22.64 -15.46 -33.99
C PRO A 144 -23.92 -16.30 -33.90
N GLU A 145 -24.10 -17.04 -32.80
CA GLU A 145 -25.27 -17.87 -32.52
C GLU A 145 -26.11 -17.29 -31.38
N ALA A 146 -27.39 -17.66 -31.31
CA ALA A 146 -28.25 -17.27 -30.20
C ALA A 146 -27.80 -17.95 -28.91
N VAL A 147 -27.55 -17.18 -27.85
CA VAL A 147 -27.12 -17.71 -26.55
C VAL A 147 -28.17 -17.39 -25.49
N ALA A 148 -28.68 -18.44 -24.84
CA ALA A 148 -29.66 -18.32 -23.78
C ALA A 148 -29.05 -17.71 -22.51
N ARG A 149 -29.92 -17.12 -21.68
CA ARG A 149 -29.55 -16.66 -20.34
C ARG A 149 -29.06 -17.83 -19.48
N GLY A 150 -28.00 -17.61 -18.72
CA GLY A 150 -27.39 -18.60 -17.83
C GLY A 150 -26.39 -19.53 -18.50
N THR A 151 -26.23 -19.46 -19.83
CA THR A 151 -25.21 -20.24 -20.53
C THR A 151 -23.80 -19.76 -20.16
N GLU A 152 -22.89 -20.70 -19.93
CA GLU A 152 -21.46 -20.42 -19.75
C GLU A 152 -20.84 -20.03 -21.10
N ILE A 153 -20.01 -18.98 -21.07
CA ILE A 153 -19.34 -18.45 -22.26
C ILE A 153 -17.85 -18.29 -22.05
N TRP A 154 -17.11 -18.29 -23.14
CA TRP A 154 -15.73 -17.80 -23.22
C TRP A 154 -15.67 -16.52 -24.04
N VAL A 155 -14.89 -15.55 -23.56
CA VAL A 155 -14.58 -14.33 -24.31
C VAL A 155 -13.50 -14.63 -25.34
N GLU A 156 -13.82 -14.43 -26.61
CA GLU A 156 -12.91 -14.65 -27.73
C GLU A 156 -12.12 -13.39 -28.09
N GLU A 157 -12.78 -12.24 -27.97
CA GLU A 157 -12.23 -10.96 -28.37
C GLU A 157 -12.86 -9.82 -27.56
N SER A 158 -12.06 -8.81 -27.23
CA SER A 158 -12.55 -7.55 -26.68
C SER A 158 -12.82 -6.58 -27.83
N LEU A 159 -14.10 -6.37 -28.16
CA LEU A 159 -14.51 -5.46 -29.24
C LEU A 159 -14.35 -3.99 -28.84
N SER A 160 -14.58 -3.66 -27.56
CA SER A 160 -14.42 -2.32 -26.99
C SER A 160 -14.27 -2.41 -25.47
N PRO A 161 -13.98 -1.30 -24.76
CA PRO A 161 -13.88 -1.30 -23.29
C PRO A 161 -15.13 -1.80 -22.56
N THR A 162 -16.29 -1.81 -23.23
CA THR A 162 -17.59 -2.22 -22.65
C THR A 162 -18.26 -3.35 -23.42
N SER A 163 -17.61 -3.93 -24.43
CA SER A 163 -18.21 -4.93 -25.32
C SER A 163 -17.24 -6.03 -25.71
N VAL A 164 -17.72 -7.28 -25.69
CA VAL A 164 -16.93 -8.49 -25.96
C VAL A 164 -17.62 -9.41 -26.97
N ALA A 165 -16.84 -10.11 -27.78
CA ALA A 165 -17.30 -11.23 -28.57
C ALA A 165 -17.17 -12.51 -27.74
N VAL A 166 -18.24 -13.30 -27.68
CA VAL A 166 -18.30 -14.49 -26.82
C VAL A 166 -18.80 -15.70 -27.58
N ARG A 167 -18.34 -16.88 -27.14
CA ARG A 167 -18.80 -18.19 -27.63
C ARG A 167 -19.33 -19.01 -26.47
N ALA A 168 -20.44 -19.72 -26.69
CA ALA A 168 -21.00 -20.64 -25.71
C ALA A 168 -20.09 -21.86 -25.51
N ILE A 169 -19.93 -22.29 -24.26
CA ILE A 169 -19.23 -23.53 -23.91
C ILE A 169 -20.17 -24.70 -24.20
N GLN A 170 -19.83 -25.53 -25.18
CA GLN A 170 -20.49 -26.82 -25.38
C GLN A 170 -19.86 -27.83 -24.41
N ARG A 171 -20.67 -28.38 -23.49
CA ARG A 171 -20.27 -29.49 -22.62
C ARG A 171 -20.41 -30.83 -23.33
#